data_AF-A0A2I0PKB7-F1
#
_entry.id   AF-A0A2I0PKB7-F1
#
_cell.length_a   1.000
_cell.length_b   1.000
_cell.length_c   1.000
_cell.angle_alpha   90.00
_cell.angle_beta   90.00
_cell.angle_gamma   90.00
#
_symmetry.space_group_name_H-M   'P 1'
#
loop_
_entity.id
_entity.type
_entity.pdbx_description
1 polymer ?
#
loop_
_entity_poly.entity_id
_entity_poly.type
_entity_poly.pdbx_seq_one_letter_code
_entity_poly.pdbx_strand_id
1 'polypeptide(L)'
;MKDYSKYFWITAICLVFAAFFPAKLTLNPEMAPLSGIFIILLALPCYFALYKWLGLKKSLILIITLSIYAFTIETLAIITGFPYSNFQYTELIGFKILGYTPYTVPFAYVPLFIGCFYLASLKSINKWKIIILSTLMVLAADLILDPAAVALNFWSYQSPGFFYGVPLMNFMGWILTGFLSSLISVYILSDHINDSNKPKAIISSLFLILVFWSAVCFYLDLIIPGIIGLVFIGYILYETKGKIGEFSSNY
;
A
#
# COMPACT_ATOMS: atom_id res chain seq x y z
N MET A 1 15.55 -20.31 4.26
CA MET A 1 14.26 -19.58 4.21
C MET A 1 13.13 -20.53 4.54
N LYS A 2 12.14 -20.10 5.31
CA LYS A 2 10.94 -20.92 5.61
C LYS A 2 9.75 -20.33 4.85
N ASP A 3 9.02 -21.18 4.15
CA ASP A 3 7.92 -20.77 3.27
C ASP A 3 6.57 -21.00 3.96
N TYR A 4 5.86 -19.90 4.19
CA TYR A 4 4.52 -19.84 4.79
C TYR A 4 3.45 -19.40 3.78
N SER A 5 3.74 -19.42 2.47
CA SER A 5 2.85 -18.92 1.42
C SER A 5 1.43 -19.49 1.49
N LYS A 6 1.27 -20.75 1.93
CA LYS A 6 -0.06 -21.38 2.15
C LYS A 6 -0.97 -20.52 3.02
N TYR A 7 -0.46 -19.94 4.11
CA TYR A 7 -1.26 -19.11 5.01
C TYR A 7 -1.68 -17.80 4.34
N PHE A 8 -0.79 -17.17 3.57
CA PHE A 8 -1.12 -15.97 2.81
C PHE A 8 -2.16 -16.21 1.71
N TRP A 9 -2.14 -17.38 1.07
CA TRP A 9 -3.18 -17.78 0.12
C TRP A 9 -4.53 -17.97 0.80
N ILE A 10 -4.57 -18.64 1.95
CA ILE A 10 -5.80 -18.78 2.75
C ILE A 10 -6.31 -17.38 3.15
N THR A 11 -5.44 -16.51 3.67
CA THR A 11 -5.80 -15.14 4.01
C THR A 11 -6.33 -14.37 2.81
N ALA A 12 -5.71 -14.48 1.63
CA ALA A 12 -6.17 -13.83 0.41
C ALA A 12 -7.59 -14.28 0.01
N ILE A 13 -7.88 -15.59 0.09
CA ILE A 13 -9.23 -16.11 -0.15
C ILE A 13 -10.21 -15.51 0.86
N CYS A 14 -9.87 -15.51 2.16
CA CYS A 14 -10.69 -14.89 3.18
C CYS A 14 -10.92 -13.39 2.93
N LEU A 15 -9.92 -12.66 2.42
CA LEU A 15 -10.02 -11.23 2.10
C LEU A 15 -10.97 -10.96 0.92
N VAL A 16 -11.04 -11.84 -0.07
CA VAL A 16 -12.03 -11.73 -1.16
C VAL A 16 -13.45 -11.81 -0.60
N PHE A 17 -13.71 -12.67 0.38
CA PHE A 17 -15.01 -12.71 1.05
C PHE A 17 -15.21 -11.53 1.99
N ALA A 18 -14.18 -11.14 2.74
CA ALA A 18 -14.25 -10.01 3.68
C ALA A 18 -14.50 -8.66 2.97
N ALA A 19 -14.05 -8.51 1.72
CA ALA A 19 -14.30 -7.34 0.89
C ALA A 19 -15.79 -7.09 0.58
N PHE A 20 -16.64 -8.13 0.68
CA PHE A 20 -18.09 -8.00 0.51
C PHE A 20 -18.70 -7.07 1.56
N PHE A 21 -18.25 -7.15 2.81
CA PHE A 21 -18.85 -6.43 3.93
C PHE A 21 -18.78 -4.91 3.77
N PRO A 22 -17.60 -4.28 3.58
CA PRO A 22 -17.55 -2.84 3.36
C PRO A 22 -18.23 -2.42 2.05
N ALA A 23 -18.25 -3.29 1.03
CA ALA A 23 -18.83 -2.96 -0.28
C ALA A 23 -20.36 -3.02 -0.32
N LYS A 24 -21.01 -3.84 0.51
CA LYS A 24 -22.45 -4.11 0.44
C LYS A 24 -23.22 -3.79 1.72
N LEU A 25 -22.53 -3.61 2.84
CA LEU A 25 -23.16 -3.20 4.09
C LEU A 25 -22.89 -1.73 4.37
N THR A 26 -23.82 -1.08 5.06
CA THR A 26 -23.65 0.29 5.53
C THR A 26 -22.54 0.36 6.56
N LEU A 27 -21.52 1.16 6.26
CA LEU A 27 -20.43 1.45 7.19
C LEU A 27 -20.84 2.56 8.14
N ASN A 28 -20.65 2.32 9.45
CA ASN A 28 -20.92 3.29 10.50
C ASN A 28 -19.60 3.73 11.15
N PRO A 29 -19.50 4.97 11.67
CA PRO A 29 -18.28 5.45 12.35
C PRO A 29 -17.82 4.57 13.53
N GLU A 30 -18.73 3.86 14.19
CA GLU A 30 -18.42 2.90 15.26
C GLU A 30 -17.53 1.73 14.79
N MET A 31 -17.50 1.45 13.49
CA MET A 31 -16.67 0.39 12.89
C MET A 31 -15.23 0.87 12.61
N ALA A 32 -14.94 2.15 12.78
CA ALA A 32 -13.64 2.71 12.46
C ALA A 32 -12.45 2.07 13.21
N PRO A 33 -12.55 1.66 14.50
CA PRO A 33 -11.50 0.90 15.17
C PRO A 33 -11.21 -0.44 14.49
N LEU A 34 -12.24 -1.12 13.97
CA LEU A 34 -12.07 -2.38 13.23
C LEU A 34 -11.29 -2.16 11.94
N SER A 35 -11.60 -1.09 11.18
CA SER A 35 -10.83 -0.67 10.01
C SER A 35 -9.36 -0.42 10.37
N GLY A 36 -9.10 0.27 11.48
CA GLY A 36 -7.74 0.54 11.95
C GLY A 36 -6.96 -0.74 12.30
N ILE A 37 -7.59 -1.66 13.03
CA ILE A 37 -7.00 -2.98 13.33
C ILE A 37 -6.72 -3.74 12.03
N PHE A 38 -7.66 -3.74 11.10
CA PHE A 38 -7.53 -4.42 9.81
C PHE A 38 -6.34 -3.89 9.00
N ILE A 39 -6.19 -2.57 8.88
CA ILE A 39 -5.05 -1.93 8.19
C ILE A 39 -3.72 -2.32 8.86
N ILE A 40 -3.66 -2.27 10.20
CA ILE A 40 -2.45 -2.65 10.94
C ILE A 40 -2.09 -4.12 10.69
N LEU A 41 -3.06 -5.03 10.78
CA LEU A 41 -2.83 -6.46 10.55
C LEU A 41 -2.31 -6.75 9.13
N LEU A 42 -2.82 -6.05 8.12
CA LEU A 42 -2.32 -6.16 6.74
C LEU A 42 -0.87 -5.67 6.60
N ALA A 43 -0.42 -4.72 7.42
CA ALA A 43 0.94 -4.18 7.38
C ALA A 43 1.99 -5.11 8.02
N LEU A 44 1.60 -5.89 9.03
CA LEU A 44 2.53 -6.69 9.86
C LEU A 44 3.44 -7.65 9.06
N PRO A 45 2.97 -8.40 8.04
CA PRO A 45 3.82 -9.31 7.29
C PRO A 45 5.03 -8.62 6.66
N CYS A 46 4.83 -7.47 6.00
CA CYS A 46 5.91 -6.68 5.41
C CYS A 46 6.89 -6.21 6.49
N TYR A 47 6.41 -5.67 7.61
CA TYR A 47 7.29 -5.18 8.69
C TYR A 47 8.11 -6.30 9.33
N PHE A 48 7.49 -7.46 9.52
CA PHE A 48 8.20 -8.64 10.03
C PHE A 48 9.23 -9.15 9.02
N ALA A 49 8.93 -9.14 7.72
CA ALA A 49 9.86 -9.49 6.67
C ALA A 49 11.05 -8.53 6.59
N LEU A 50 10.81 -7.22 6.71
CA LEU A 50 11.86 -6.20 6.81
C LEU A 50 12.75 -6.45 8.03
N TYR A 51 12.17 -6.70 9.21
CA TYR A 51 12.92 -7.02 10.42
C TYR A 51 13.83 -8.24 10.24
N LYS A 52 13.31 -9.33 9.67
CA LYS A 52 14.11 -10.53 9.38
C LYS A 52 15.18 -10.33 8.31
N TRP A 53 15.05 -9.31 7.47
CA TRP A 53 16.01 -9.00 6.42
C TRP A 53 17.09 -8.01 6.86
N LEU A 54 16.68 -6.87 7.39
CA LEU A 54 17.53 -5.71 7.67
C LEU A 54 17.96 -5.62 9.15
N GLY A 55 17.39 -6.46 10.01
CA GLY A 55 17.49 -6.31 11.46
C GLY A 55 16.65 -5.14 12.00
N LEU A 56 16.58 -5.01 13.33
CA LEU A 56 15.71 -4.05 14.00
C LEU A 56 16.03 -2.60 13.62
N LYS A 57 17.30 -2.19 13.78
CA LYS A 57 17.71 -0.78 13.61
C LYS A 57 17.37 -0.24 12.23
N LYS A 58 17.77 -0.94 11.17
CA LYS A 58 17.60 -0.47 9.80
C LYS A 58 16.14 -0.56 9.33
N SER A 59 15.39 -1.57 9.81
CA SER A 59 13.94 -1.65 9.58
C SER A 59 13.19 -0.49 10.22
N LEU A 60 13.51 -0.14 11.48
CA LEU A 60 12.89 0.99 12.16
C LEU A 60 13.21 2.31 11.47
N ILE A 61 14.46 2.53 11.05
CA ILE A 61 14.82 3.73 10.27
C ILE A 61 13.95 3.84 9.02
N LEU A 62 13.87 2.77 8.22
CA LEU A 62 13.07 2.78 7.00
C LEU A 62 11.57 3.04 7.27
N ILE A 63 10.98 2.25 8.19
CA ILE A 63 9.54 2.32 8.49
C ILE A 63 9.20 3.70 9.07
N ILE A 64 9.95 4.19 10.06
CA ILE A 64 9.67 5.47 10.72
C ILE A 64 9.86 6.63 9.76
N THR A 65 10.93 6.64 8.96
CA THR A 65 11.16 7.72 7.99
C THR A 65 10.03 7.78 6.95
N LEU A 66 9.63 6.64 6.37
CA LEU A 66 8.52 6.62 5.41
C LEU A 66 7.17 6.94 6.08
N SER A 67 6.98 6.54 7.34
CA SER A 67 5.76 6.86 8.11
C SER A 67 5.63 8.37 8.36
N ILE A 68 6.70 9.01 8.85
CA ILE A 68 6.73 10.46 9.06
C ILE A 68 6.52 11.17 7.72
N TYR A 69 7.22 10.74 6.67
CA TYR A 69 7.07 11.30 5.33
C TYR A 69 5.62 11.24 4.83
N ALA A 70 5.00 10.05 4.84
CA ALA A 70 3.63 9.84 4.38
C ALA A 70 2.66 10.70 5.19
N PHE A 71 2.79 10.67 6.52
CA PHE A 71 1.95 11.46 7.42
C PHE A 71 2.08 12.98 7.16
N THR A 72 3.28 13.49 6.94
CA THR A 72 3.53 14.90 6.65
C THR A 72 2.92 15.32 5.31
N ILE A 73 3.13 14.54 4.25
CA ILE A 73 2.57 14.84 2.93
C ILE A 73 1.05 14.77 2.94
N GLU A 74 0.48 13.77 3.62
CA GLU A 74 -0.97 13.63 3.75
C GLU A 74 -1.58 14.85 4.45
N THR A 75 -0.96 15.27 5.56
CA THR A 75 -1.38 16.45 6.32
C THR A 75 -1.26 17.73 5.48
N LEU A 76 -0.17 17.87 4.73
CA LEU A 76 0.01 18.98 3.79
C LEU A 76 -1.10 19.00 2.73
N ALA A 77 -1.46 17.84 2.17
CA ALA A 77 -2.49 17.72 1.15
C ALA A 77 -3.89 18.08 1.68
N ILE A 78 -4.21 17.69 2.91
CA ILE A 78 -5.49 18.07 3.55
C ILE A 78 -5.55 19.58 3.79
N ILE A 79 -4.46 20.20 4.23
CA ILE A 79 -4.41 21.63 4.57
C ILE A 79 -4.37 22.52 3.32
N THR A 80 -3.63 22.11 2.29
CA THR A 80 -3.28 22.97 1.14
C THR A 80 -3.89 22.52 -0.19
N GLY A 81 -4.39 21.29 -0.26
CA GLY A 81 -4.79 20.64 -1.50
C GLY A 81 -3.63 20.11 -2.34
N PHE A 82 -2.36 20.31 -1.95
CA PHE A 82 -1.19 19.80 -2.66
C PHE A 82 -0.50 18.67 -1.87
N PRO A 83 -0.19 17.51 -2.50
CA PRO A 83 -0.20 17.28 -3.94
C PRO A 83 -1.44 16.56 -4.50
N TYR A 84 -2.47 16.28 -3.69
CA TYR A 84 -3.54 15.34 -4.08
C TYR A 84 -4.87 15.96 -4.55
N SER A 85 -4.99 17.29 -4.62
CA SER A 85 -6.25 18.07 -4.57
C SER A 85 -6.83 18.16 -3.16
N ASN A 86 -7.75 19.11 -2.94
CA ASN A 86 -8.46 19.20 -1.66
C ASN A 86 -9.38 17.99 -1.46
N PHE A 87 -9.12 17.21 -0.42
CA PHE A 87 -9.95 16.10 0.03
C PHE A 87 -10.08 16.10 1.55
N GLN A 88 -11.07 15.38 2.05
CA GLN A 88 -11.30 15.21 3.47
C GLN A 88 -11.59 13.74 3.79
N TYR A 89 -10.97 13.26 4.87
CA TYR A 89 -11.29 11.97 5.47
C TYR A 89 -12.63 12.02 6.20
N THR A 90 -13.45 10.99 6.04
CA THR A 90 -14.65 10.81 6.86
C THR A 90 -14.30 10.17 8.20
N GLU A 91 -15.31 10.04 9.07
CA GLU A 91 -15.15 9.41 10.39
C GLU A 91 -15.02 7.87 10.32
N LEU A 92 -15.05 7.28 9.12
CA LEU A 92 -15.00 5.82 8.91
C LEU A 92 -13.59 5.21 9.07
N ILE A 93 -12.53 6.02 9.02
CA ILE A 93 -11.12 5.54 9.04
C ILE A 93 -10.45 5.75 10.42
N GLY A 94 -11.22 6.25 11.38
CA GLY A 94 -10.82 6.31 12.79
C GLY A 94 -10.13 7.62 13.15
N PHE A 95 -9.44 7.59 14.28
CA PHE A 95 -8.91 8.79 14.91
C PHE A 95 -7.90 9.53 14.02
N LYS A 96 -8.07 10.85 13.92
CA LYS A 96 -7.18 11.73 13.16
C LYS A 96 -6.18 12.39 14.10
N ILE A 97 -4.90 12.22 13.83
CA ILE A 97 -3.83 12.89 14.57
C ILE A 97 -3.86 14.38 14.20
N LEU A 98 -3.88 15.24 15.22
CA LEU A 98 -4.02 16.70 15.08
C LEU A 98 -5.29 17.14 14.31
N GLY A 99 -6.28 16.26 14.16
CA GLY A 99 -7.53 16.55 13.44
C GLY A 99 -7.47 16.41 11.91
N TYR A 100 -6.30 16.09 11.34
CA TYR A 100 -6.12 16.00 9.88
C TYR A 100 -6.03 14.56 9.40
N THR A 101 -4.91 13.91 9.72
CA THR A 101 -4.51 12.66 9.07
C THR A 101 -4.79 11.45 9.96
N PRO A 102 -5.45 10.40 9.47
CA PRO A 102 -5.67 9.17 10.25
C PRO A 102 -4.35 8.55 10.73
N TYR A 103 -4.33 8.05 11.96
CA TYR A 103 -3.14 7.37 12.52
C TYR A 103 -2.75 6.10 11.75
N THR A 104 -3.65 5.59 10.91
CA THR A 104 -3.51 4.38 10.10
C THR A 104 -2.71 4.61 8.81
N VAL A 105 -2.50 5.85 8.38
CA VAL A 105 -1.80 6.18 7.12
C VAL A 105 -0.41 5.52 7.01
N PRO A 106 0.45 5.54 8.05
CA PRO A 106 1.70 4.78 8.05
C PRO A 106 1.54 3.28 7.75
N PHE A 107 0.47 2.66 8.25
CA PHE A 107 0.22 1.23 8.07
C PHE A 107 -0.46 0.93 6.72
N ALA A 108 -1.12 1.89 6.11
CA ALA A 108 -1.66 1.74 4.76
C ALA A 108 -0.58 1.94 3.70
N TYR A 109 0.14 3.08 3.77
CA TYR A 109 1.05 3.51 2.71
C TYR A 109 2.37 2.73 2.68
N VAL A 110 3.03 2.56 3.84
CA VAL A 110 4.39 2.00 3.88
C VAL A 110 4.45 0.56 3.35
N PRO A 111 3.62 -0.42 3.77
CA PRO A 111 3.68 -1.77 3.22
C PRO A 111 3.29 -1.82 1.74
N LEU A 112 2.36 -0.96 1.29
CA LEU A 112 1.98 -0.82 -0.12
C LEU A 112 3.19 -0.40 -0.95
N PHE A 113 3.84 0.71 -0.54
CA PHE A 113 4.98 1.27 -1.23
C PHE A 113 6.21 0.35 -1.18
N ILE A 114 6.53 -0.24 -0.02
CA ILE A 114 7.68 -1.13 0.13
C ILE A 114 7.54 -2.38 -0.76
N GLY A 115 6.34 -2.93 -0.91
CA GLY A 115 6.10 -4.02 -1.86
C GLY A 115 6.39 -3.62 -3.31
N CYS A 116 5.99 -2.41 -3.71
CA CYS A 116 6.28 -1.86 -5.04
C CYS A 116 7.79 -1.65 -5.24
N PHE A 117 8.47 -1.10 -4.23
CA PHE A 117 9.92 -0.93 -4.22
C PHE A 117 10.66 -2.26 -4.32
N TYR A 118 10.20 -3.28 -3.59
CA TYR A 118 10.77 -4.62 -3.64
C TYR A 118 10.69 -5.20 -5.06
N LEU A 119 9.51 -5.17 -5.71
CA LEU A 119 9.35 -5.64 -7.09
C LEU A 119 10.26 -4.91 -8.07
N ALA A 120 10.36 -3.58 -7.95
CA ALA A 120 11.26 -2.78 -8.77
C ALA A 120 12.73 -3.20 -8.59
N SER A 121 13.15 -3.52 -7.35
CA SER A 121 14.49 -4.00 -7.05
C SER A 121 14.81 -5.40 -7.58
N LEU A 122 13.79 -6.22 -7.88
CA LEU A 122 13.98 -7.52 -8.55
C LEU A 122 14.34 -7.34 -10.04
N LYS A 123 13.97 -6.21 -10.65
CA LYS A 123 14.16 -5.95 -12.08
C LYS A 123 15.46 -5.25 -12.43
N SER A 124 16.12 -4.65 -11.45
CA SER A 124 17.26 -3.80 -11.70
C SER A 124 18.04 -3.54 -10.42
N ILE A 125 19.35 -3.44 -10.56
CA ILE A 125 20.25 -2.87 -9.53
C ILE A 125 20.53 -1.38 -9.77
N ASN A 126 20.20 -0.85 -10.95
CA ASN A 126 20.31 0.57 -11.25
C ASN A 126 19.26 1.35 -10.43
N LYS A 127 19.74 2.24 -9.57
CA LYS A 127 18.95 3.04 -8.62
C LYS A 127 17.84 3.86 -9.30
N TRP A 128 18.14 4.50 -10.43
CA TRP A 128 17.15 5.30 -11.17
C TRP A 128 16.04 4.45 -11.76
N LYS A 129 16.39 3.28 -12.32
CA LYS A 129 15.39 2.34 -12.82
C LYS A 129 14.51 1.79 -11.70
N ILE A 130 15.08 1.52 -10.51
CA ILE A 130 14.29 1.14 -9.33
C ILE A 130 13.30 2.26 -8.98
N ILE A 131 13.77 3.51 -8.88
CA ILE A 131 12.95 4.67 -8.54
C ILE A 131 11.77 4.84 -9.50
N ILE A 132 12.03 4.78 -10.81
CA ILE A 132 10.98 4.94 -11.81
C ILE A 132 9.96 3.80 -11.72
N LEU A 133 10.43 2.55 -11.65
CA LEU A 133 9.54 1.39 -11.61
C LEU A 133 8.71 1.36 -10.33
N SER A 134 9.29 1.65 -9.16
CA SER A 134 8.54 1.68 -7.89
C SER A 134 7.51 2.80 -7.87
N THR A 135 7.82 3.96 -8.47
CA THR A 135 6.87 5.08 -8.64
C THR A 135 5.69 4.68 -9.53
N LEU A 136 5.94 4.03 -10.66
CA LEU A 136 4.87 3.57 -11.55
C LEU A 136 4.01 2.46 -10.92
N MET A 137 4.64 1.56 -10.16
CA MET A 137 3.94 0.49 -9.45
C MET A 137 3.07 1.02 -8.30
N VAL A 138 3.55 2.01 -7.55
CA VAL A 138 2.73 2.60 -6.49
C VAL A 138 1.58 3.43 -7.05
N LEU A 139 1.78 4.14 -8.17
CA LEU A 139 0.69 4.75 -8.93
C LEU A 139 -0.33 3.71 -9.42
N ALA A 140 0.14 2.53 -9.88
CA ALA A 140 -0.77 1.46 -10.29
C ALA A 140 -1.59 0.90 -9.12
N ALA A 141 -1.03 0.91 -7.90
CA ALA A 141 -1.80 0.59 -6.69
C ALA A 141 -2.85 1.66 -6.35
N ASP A 142 -2.52 2.94 -6.53
CA ASP A 142 -3.43 4.06 -6.33
C ASP A 142 -4.66 4.00 -7.26
N LEU A 143 -4.44 3.64 -8.53
CA LEU A 143 -5.50 3.40 -9.53
C LEU A 143 -6.50 2.29 -9.14
N ILE A 144 -6.20 1.53 -8.08
CA ILE A 144 -7.07 0.49 -7.53
C ILE A 144 -7.72 0.99 -6.23
N LEU A 145 -6.88 1.48 -5.30
CA LEU A 145 -7.28 1.81 -3.94
C LEU A 145 -8.16 3.06 -3.88
N ASP A 146 -7.76 4.15 -4.51
CA ASP A 146 -8.47 5.44 -4.38
C ASP A 146 -9.88 5.41 -4.97
N PRO A 147 -10.13 4.84 -6.17
CA PRO A 147 -11.49 4.65 -6.68
C PRO A 147 -12.41 3.91 -5.71
N ALA A 148 -11.91 2.83 -5.11
CA ALA A 148 -12.68 2.03 -4.18
C ALA A 148 -12.93 2.78 -2.86
N ALA A 149 -11.94 3.48 -2.33
CA ALA A 149 -12.09 4.25 -1.11
C ALA A 149 -13.03 5.45 -1.27
N VAL A 150 -12.99 6.14 -2.40
CA VAL A 150 -13.96 7.20 -2.75
C VAL A 150 -15.37 6.62 -2.83
N ALA A 151 -15.55 5.47 -3.50
CA ALA A 151 -16.84 4.79 -3.59
C ALA A 151 -17.37 4.30 -2.23
N LEU A 152 -16.47 3.95 -1.30
CA LEU A 152 -16.80 3.59 0.09
C LEU A 152 -17.00 4.80 1.02
N ASN A 153 -16.87 6.04 0.52
CA ASN A 153 -16.93 7.27 1.32
C ASN A 153 -15.90 7.31 2.47
N PHE A 154 -14.73 6.71 2.26
CA PHE A 154 -13.61 6.82 3.18
C PHE A 154 -12.99 8.23 3.15
N TRP A 155 -12.93 8.81 1.96
CA TRP A 155 -12.67 10.23 1.75
C TRP A 155 -13.43 10.72 0.54
N SER A 156 -13.56 12.04 0.43
CA SER A 156 -14.17 12.71 -0.71
C SER A 156 -13.31 13.88 -1.14
N TYR A 157 -13.13 14.03 -2.45
CA TYR A 157 -12.51 15.22 -3.03
C TYR A 157 -13.54 16.34 -3.16
N GLN A 158 -13.12 17.59 -2.90
CA GLN A 158 -13.97 18.77 -3.07
C GLN A 158 -14.43 18.94 -4.54
N SER A 159 -13.58 18.56 -5.48
CA SER A 159 -13.88 18.54 -6.91
C SER A 159 -13.59 17.14 -7.46
N PRO A 160 -14.60 16.25 -7.52
CA PRO A 160 -14.42 14.89 -7.98
C PRO A 160 -13.85 14.83 -9.40
N GLY A 161 -12.93 13.90 -9.63
CA GLY A 161 -12.32 13.68 -10.95
C GLY A 161 -13.05 12.66 -11.82
N PHE A 162 -12.66 12.61 -13.09
CA PHE A 162 -13.26 11.71 -14.07
C PHE A 162 -13.01 10.22 -13.78
N PHE A 163 -11.85 9.88 -13.20
CA PHE A 163 -11.52 8.48 -12.92
C PHE A 163 -12.14 8.05 -11.59
N TYR A 164 -13.40 7.61 -11.64
CA TYR A 164 -14.16 7.11 -10.47
C TYR A 164 -14.17 8.09 -9.28
N GLY A 165 -14.27 9.38 -9.55
CA GLY A 165 -14.28 10.43 -8.53
C GLY A 165 -12.90 10.92 -8.09
N VAL A 166 -11.81 10.30 -8.56
CA VAL A 166 -10.42 10.66 -8.20
C VAL A 166 -9.87 11.71 -9.18
N PRO A 167 -9.42 12.90 -8.71
CA PRO A 167 -8.84 13.96 -9.54
C PRO A 167 -7.53 13.57 -10.21
N LEU A 168 -7.26 14.14 -11.39
CA LEU A 168 -5.97 13.91 -12.09
C LEU A 168 -4.76 14.32 -11.25
N MET A 169 -4.90 15.41 -10.48
CA MET A 169 -3.84 15.90 -9.60
C MET A 169 -3.48 14.89 -8.50
N ASN A 170 -4.42 14.04 -8.05
CA ASN A 170 -4.10 12.93 -7.14
C ASN A 170 -3.04 12.01 -7.73
N PHE A 171 -3.25 11.54 -8.96
CA PHE A 171 -2.30 10.67 -9.66
C PHE A 171 -0.95 11.35 -9.88
N MET A 172 -0.93 12.64 -10.19
CA MET A 172 0.32 13.41 -10.28
C MET A 172 1.01 13.51 -8.92
N GLY A 173 0.24 13.65 -7.85
CA GLY A 173 0.73 13.60 -6.48
C GLY A 173 1.34 12.25 -6.14
N TRP A 174 0.71 11.14 -6.48
CA TRP A 174 1.27 9.80 -6.26
C TRP A 174 2.54 9.54 -7.06
N ILE A 175 2.69 10.13 -8.25
CA ILE A 175 3.97 10.12 -8.98
C ILE A 175 5.03 10.87 -8.18
N LEU A 176 4.76 12.10 -7.73
CA LEU A 176 5.70 12.90 -6.95
C LEU A 176 6.08 12.20 -5.64
N THR A 177 5.09 11.71 -4.90
CA THR A 177 5.30 11.17 -3.56
C THR A 177 5.89 9.76 -3.60
N GLY A 178 5.49 8.96 -4.59
CA GLY A 178 6.14 7.69 -4.92
C GLY A 178 7.61 7.87 -5.32
N PHE A 179 7.92 8.89 -6.12
CA PHE A 179 9.29 9.21 -6.52
C PHE A 179 10.16 9.59 -5.32
N LEU A 180 9.67 10.46 -4.44
CA LEU A 180 10.37 10.87 -3.22
C LEU A 180 10.54 9.71 -2.23
N SER A 181 9.50 8.90 -1.99
CA SER A 181 9.62 7.68 -1.18
C SER A 181 10.66 6.71 -1.73
N SER A 182 10.76 6.62 -3.06
CA SER A 182 11.75 5.80 -3.74
C SER A 182 13.16 6.33 -3.58
N LEU A 183 13.37 7.65 -3.64
CA LEU A 183 14.66 8.27 -3.34
C LEU A 183 15.09 8.00 -1.90
N ILE A 184 14.18 8.20 -0.93
CA ILE A 184 14.42 7.90 0.48
C ILE A 184 14.83 6.44 0.66
N SER A 185 14.09 5.52 0.02
CA SER A 185 14.33 4.08 0.16
C SER A 185 15.62 3.63 -0.51
N VAL A 186 15.96 4.17 -1.69
CA VAL A 186 17.27 3.93 -2.33
C VAL A 186 18.42 4.43 -1.45
N TYR A 187 18.25 5.57 -0.78
CA TYR A 187 19.27 6.10 0.12
C TYR A 187 19.44 5.20 1.35
N ILE A 188 18.36 4.86 2.06
CA ILE A 188 18.41 4.03 3.28
C ILE A 188 18.88 2.60 2.95
N LEU A 189 18.43 2.04 1.83
CA LEU A 189 18.71 0.66 1.43
C LEU A 189 19.85 0.53 0.43
N SER A 190 20.69 1.55 0.25
CA SER A 190 21.78 1.57 -0.75
C SER A 190 22.61 0.30 -0.76
N ASP A 191 22.98 -0.18 0.44
CA ASP A 191 23.88 -1.33 0.63
C ASP A 191 23.15 -2.68 0.52
N HIS A 192 21.81 -2.65 0.40
CA HIS A 192 20.95 -3.82 0.38
C HIS A 192 20.22 -3.98 -0.97
N ILE A 193 20.33 -3.02 -1.89
CA ILE A 193 19.74 -3.12 -3.25
C ILE A 193 20.25 -4.37 -3.98
N ASN A 194 21.51 -4.74 -3.80
CA ASN A 194 22.12 -5.90 -4.48
C ASN A 194 22.04 -7.20 -3.66
N ASP A 195 21.37 -7.20 -2.51
CA ASP A 195 21.24 -8.39 -1.70
C ASP A 195 20.45 -9.46 -2.47
N SER A 196 21.03 -10.64 -2.65
CA SER A 196 20.39 -11.78 -3.33
C SER A 196 19.43 -12.55 -2.41
N ASN A 197 19.50 -12.32 -1.09
CA ASN A 197 18.73 -13.03 -0.07
C ASN A 197 17.49 -12.26 0.40
N LYS A 198 17.02 -11.23 -0.33
CA LYS A 198 15.82 -10.49 0.04
C LYS A 198 14.63 -11.45 0.19
N PRO A 199 13.97 -11.52 1.35
CA PRO A 199 12.85 -12.43 1.54
C PRO A 199 11.67 -12.00 0.68
N LYS A 200 11.08 -12.96 -0.04
CA LYS A 200 9.88 -12.69 -0.85
C LYS A 200 8.69 -12.26 0.00
N ALA A 201 8.67 -12.61 1.29
CA ALA A 201 7.66 -12.16 2.24
C ALA A 201 7.54 -10.64 2.40
N ILE A 202 8.48 -9.84 1.89
CA ILE A 202 8.31 -8.38 1.81
C ILE A 202 7.07 -8.02 0.97
N ILE A 203 6.75 -8.83 -0.05
CA ILE A 203 5.61 -8.59 -0.95
C ILE A 203 4.25 -8.98 -0.33
N SER A 204 4.25 -9.71 0.81
CA SER A 204 3.02 -10.32 1.35
C SER A 204 1.92 -9.29 1.58
N SER A 205 2.28 -8.15 2.21
CA SER A 205 1.30 -7.11 2.53
C SER A 205 0.74 -6.46 1.28
N LEU A 206 1.59 -6.10 0.30
CA LEU A 206 1.10 -5.56 -0.98
C LEU A 206 0.16 -6.55 -1.67
N PHE A 207 0.52 -7.84 -1.72
CA PHE A 207 -0.35 -8.86 -2.29
C PHE A 207 -1.72 -8.91 -1.60
N LEU A 208 -1.76 -8.96 -0.26
CA LEU A 208 -3.02 -9.00 0.49
C LEU A 208 -3.85 -7.72 0.32
N ILE A 209 -3.20 -6.55 0.33
CA ILE A 209 -3.83 -5.24 0.11
C ILE A 209 -4.46 -5.19 -1.28
N LEU A 210 -3.73 -5.59 -2.32
CA LEU A 210 -4.25 -5.61 -3.69
C LEU A 210 -5.39 -6.61 -3.85
N VAL A 211 -5.30 -7.81 -3.26
CA VAL A 211 -6.39 -8.79 -3.29
C VAL A 211 -7.66 -8.22 -2.68
N PHE A 212 -7.56 -7.62 -1.49
CA PHE A 212 -8.70 -7.01 -0.81
C PHE A 212 -9.31 -5.88 -1.64
N TRP A 213 -8.51 -4.90 -2.05
CA TRP A 213 -9.02 -3.74 -2.79
C TRP A 213 -9.53 -4.10 -4.19
N SER A 214 -8.91 -5.04 -4.89
CA SER A 214 -9.44 -5.53 -6.18
C SER A 214 -10.80 -6.20 -6.00
N ALA A 215 -10.99 -6.98 -4.94
CA ALA A 215 -12.29 -7.58 -4.63
C ALA A 215 -13.34 -6.52 -4.29
N VAL A 216 -12.98 -5.49 -3.50
CA VAL A 216 -13.86 -4.33 -3.24
C VAL A 216 -14.25 -3.66 -4.55
N CYS A 217 -13.30 -3.41 -5.46
CA CYS A 217 -13.59 -2.83 -6.78
C CYS A 217 -14.64 -3.64 -7.54
N PHE A 218 -14.52 -4.97 -7.60
CA PHE A 218 -15.51 -5.80 -8.28
C PHE A 218 -16.88 -5.79 -7.59
N TYR A 219 -16.93 -5.80 -6.25
CA TYR A 219 -18.21 -5.69 -5.55
C TYR A 219 -18.89 -4.32 -5.75
N LEU A 220 -18.12 -3.27 -6.04
CA LEU A 220 -18.62 -1.92 -6.31
C LEU A 220 -18.77 -1.63 -7.82
N ASP A 221 -18.66 -2.64 -8.68
CA ASP A 221 -18.75 -2.51 -10.15
C ASP A 221 -17.68 -1.57 -10.76
N LEU A 222 -16.56 -1.36 -10.06
CA LEU A 222 -15.38 -0.61 -10.51
C LEU A 222 -14.47 -1.49 -11.38
N ILE A 223 -14.97 -1.87 -12.57
CA ILE A 223 -14.34 -2.90 -13.41
C ILE A 223 -12.90 -2.56 -13.80
N ILE A 224 -12.62 -1.31 -14.19
CA ILE A 224 -11.28 -0.91 -14.65
C ILE A 224 -10.25 -1.03 -13.50
N PRO A 225 -10.45 -0.41 -12.32
CA PRO A 225 -9.62 -0.63 -11.13
C PRO A 225 -9.45 -2.11 -10.78
N GLY A 226 -10.53 -2.89 -10.82
CA GLY A 226 -10.49 -4.33 -10.53
C GLY A 226 -9.58 -5.11 -11.49
N ILE A 227 -9.63 -4.82 -12.80
CA ILE A 227 -8.76 -5.45 -13.80
C ILE A 227 -7.29 -5.05 -13.59
N ILE A 228 -7.00 -3.77 -13.33
CA ILE A 228 -5.64 -3.31 -13.01
C ILE A 228 -5.10 -4.10 -11.81
N GLY A 229 -5.93 -4.29 -10.79
CA GLY A 229 -5.62 -5.11 -9.63
C GLY A 229 -5.30 -6.57 -9.95
N LEU A 230 -6.13 -7.25 -10.75
CA LEU A 230 -5.86 -8.62 -11.18
C LEU A 230 -4.55 -8.75 -11.96
N VAL A 231 -4.26 -7.82 -12.86
CA VAL A 231 -3.00 -7.79 -13.63
C VAL A 231 -1.81 -7.61 -12.69
N PHE A 232 -1.91 -6.69 -11.73
CA PHE A 232 -0.83 -6.42 -10.79
C PHE A 232 -0.60 -7.60 -9.82
N ILE A 233 -1.67 -8.24 -9.34
CA ILE A 233 -1.58 -9.48 -8.56
C ILE A 233 -0.93 -10.59 -9.40
N GLY A 234 -1.35 -10.77 -10.65
CA GLY A 234 -0.75 -11.74 -11.58
C GLY A 234 0.75 -11.50 -11.78
N TYR A 235 1.16 -10.23 -11.91
CA TYR A 235 2.57 -9.85 -11.98
C TYR A 235 3.34 -10.21 -10.69
N ILE A 236 2.80 -9.91 -9.51
CA ILE A 236 3.40 -10.32 -8.23
C ILE A 236 3.62 -11.84 -8.19
N LEU A 237 2.61 -12.61 -8.60
CA LEU A 237 2.66 -14.07 -8.57
C LEU A 237 3.67 -14.63 -9.57
N TYR A 238 3.78 -14.02 -10.75
CA TYR A 238 4.78 -14.35 -11.75
C TYR A 238 6.21 -14.13 -11.22
N GLU A 239 6.50 -12.92 -10.69
CA GLU A 239 7.82 -12.58 -10.16
C GLU A 239 8.22 -13.46 -8.97
N THR A 240 7.27 -13.77 -8.10
CA THR A 240 7.52 -14.53 -6.88
C THR A 240 7.47 -16.05 -7.09
N LYS A 241 6.96 -16.51 -8.25
CA LYS A 241 6.56 -17.90 -8.52
C LYS A 241 5.56 -18.42 -7.47
N GLY A 242 4.63 -17.55 -7.07
CA GLY A 242 3.63 -17.82 -6.03
C GLY A 242 4.16 -17.88 -4.59
N LYS A 243 5.46 -17.65 -4.38
CA LYS A 243 6.08 -17.64 -3.06
C LYS A 243 6.01 -16.26 -2.43
N ILE A 244 4.90 -15.99 -1.77
CA ILE A 244 4.61 -14.71 -1.12
C ILE A 244 4.84 -14.74 0.39
N GLY A 245 5.21 -15.89 0.97
CA GLY A 245 5.47 -16.07 2.41
C GLY A 245 6.84 -16.66 2.72
N GLU A 246 7.82 -16.50 1.82
CA GLU A 246 9.19 -16.98 2.01
C GLU A 246 10.00 -15.96 2.83
N PHE A 247 10.14 -16.23 4.14
CA PHE A 247 10.90 -15.39 5.07
C PHE A 247 12.37 -15.82 5.13
N SER A 248 13.25 -14.85 5.39
CA SER A 248 14.66 -15.09 5.66
C SER A 248 14.80 -15.99 6.89
N SER A 249 15.72 -16.95 6.83
CA SER A 249 16.01 -17.86 7.94
C SER A 249 16.94 -17.28 9.00
N ASN A 250 17.45 -16.06 8.81
CA ASN A 250 18.37 -15.46 9.75
C ASN A 250 17.61 -14.77 10.90
N TYR A 251 18.12 -14.98 12.11
CA TYR A 251 17.50 -14.86 13.45
C TYR A 251 16.59 -16.02 13.83
#